data_AF-A0A7Y1UFR9-F1
#
_entry.id   AF-A0A7Y1UFR9-F1
#
_cell.length_a   1.000
_cell.length_b   1.000
_cell.length_c   1.000
_cell.angle_alpha   90.00
_cell.angle_beta   90.00
_cell.angle_gamma   90.00
#
_symmetry.space_group_name_H-M   'P 1'
#
loop_
_entity.id
_entity.type
_entity.pdbx_description
1 polymer ?
#
loop_
_entity_poly.entity_id
_entity_poly.type
_entity_poly.pdbx_seq_one_letter_code
_entity_poly.pdbx_strand_id
1 'polypeptide(L)'
;MSDFAKAKVAFALALAGLLFAIHPLMEDLGTAGFDFPGFVLHFRVIYYALFALLGGSVYFFAIDFLTLSQPGLAHRVGNLLYAVALLFPPVFVAIWLSAQIGEAVVLVSNSDAAGEISMVASSILAGAGAILIVYLISRVMNRRDREANVDKLAAREALHFRRAEEMHDSGHYDLAALEAFRSIETALSRKLFDRNIRVKSARASELIPAAAQAGIIPHELVGLLHEVRVARNRAIHATTPIPDEDARWLLDTTRKILAAIRTERDDQAEAGEEDLLGEEVGAR
;
A
#
# COMPACT_ATOMS: atom_id res chain seq x y z
N MET A 1 6.01 7.21 -7.07
CA MET A 1 5.69 5.78 -7.29
C MET A 1 6.72 4.89 -6.63
N SER A 2 6.29 3.85 -5.90
CA SER A 2 7.20 2.79 -5.45
C SER A 2 7.71 2.00 -6.67
N ASP A 3 8.91 1.42 -6.59
CA ASP A 3 9.41 0.58 -7.69
C ASP A 3 8.52 -0.66 -7.86
N PHE A 4 7.88 -1.09 -6.77
CA PHE A 4 6.84 -2.11 -6.80
C PHE A 4 5.59 -1.69 -7.61
N ALA A 5 5.08 -0.47 -7.44
CA ALA A 5 3.97 0.01 -8.26
C ALA A 5 4.36 0.12 -9.75
N LYS A 6 5.60 0.53 -10.08
CA LYS A 6 6.12 0.50 -11.46
C LYS A 6 6.11 -0.92 -12.01
N ALA A 7 6.55 -1.89 -11.23
CA ALA A 7 6.53 -3.29 -11.63
C ALA A 7 5.10 -3.79 -11.89
N LYS A 8 4.12 -3.44 -11.04
CA LYS A 8 2.70 -3.80 -11.26
C LYS A 8 2.15 -3.22 -12.55
N VAL A 9 2.39 -1.94 -12.82
CA VAL A 9 1.93 -1.28 -14.06
C VAL A 9 2.57 -1.94 -15.28
N ALA A 10 3.89 -2.17 -15.25
CA ALA A 10 4.60 -2.83 -16.34
C ALA A 10 4.08 -4.26 -16.58
N PHE A 11 3.83 -5.01 -15.51
CA PHE A 11 3.26 -6.36 -15.59
C PHE A 11 1.83 -6.34 -16.14
N ALA A 12 0.97 -5.44 -15.66
CA ALA A 12 -0.40 -5.30 -16.15
C ALA A 12 -0.44 -4.95 -17.65
N LEU A 13 0.45 -4.05 -18.10
CA LEU A 13 0.61 -3.71 -19.51
C LEU A 13 1.14 -4.90 -20.33
N ALA A 14 2.12 -5.64 -19.82
CA ALA A 14 2.63 -6.83 -20.48
C ALA A 14 1.54 -7.90 -20.63
N LEU A 15 0.73 -8.11 -19.59
CA LEU A 15 -0.38 -9.06 -19.62
C LEU A 15 -1.49 -8.60 -20.57
N ALA A 16 -1.81 -7.31 -20.61
CA ALA A 16 -2.74 -6.74 -21.59
C ALA A 16 -2.21 -6.89 -23.03
N GLY A 17 -0.90 -6.72 -23.24
CA GLY A 17 -0.24 -6.97 -24.52
C GLY A 17 -0.27 -8.44 -24.92
N LEU A 18 -0.09 -9.36 -23.96
CA LEU A 18 -0.26 -10.79 -24.20
C LEU A 18 -1.70 -11.13 -24.59
N LEU A 19 -2.69 -10.56 -23.91
CA LEU A 19 -4.10 -10.72 -24.27
C LEU A 19 -4.35 -10.24 -25.70
N PHE A 20 -3.83 -9.07 -26.05
CA PHE A 20 -3.94 -8.56 -27.42
C PHE A 20 -3.29 -9.51 -28.44
N ALA A 21 -2.13 -10.09 -28.12
CA ALA A 21 -1.44 -11.04 -29.00
C ALA A 21 -2.22 -12.35 -29.21
N ILE A 22 -2.94 -12.84 -28.19
CA ILE A 22 -3.78 -14.04 -28.30
C ILE A 22 -5.18 -13.74 -28.85
N HIS A 23 -5.50 -12.47 -29.16
CA HIS A 23 -6.83 -12.09 -29.63
C HIS A 23 -7.33 -12.91 -30.83
N PRO A 24 -6.53 -13.21 -31.88
CA PRO A 24 -7.00 -14.02 -33.00
C PRO A 24 -7.44 -15.43 -32.58
N LEU A 25 -6.68 -16.07 -31.68
CA LEU A 25 -7.03 -17.37 -31.13
C LEU A 25 -8.36 -17.32 -30.36
N MET A 26 -8.63 -16.20 -29.69
CA MET A 26 -9.87 -15.97 -28.96
C MET A 26 -11.06 -15.67 -29.87
N GLU A 27 -10.84 -15.20 -31.11
CA GLU A 27 -11.90 -15.09 -32.11
C GLU A 27 -12.34 -16.47 -32.57
N ASP A 28 -11.37 -17.35 -32.86
CA ASP A 28 -11.62 -18.74 -33.29
C ASP A 28 -12.27 -19.58 -32.18
N LEU A 29 -11.82 -19.42 -30.94
CA LEU A 29 -12.38 -20.11 -29.75
C LEU A 29 -13.56 -19.37 -29.12
N GLY A 30 -13.99 -18.23 -29.69
CA GLY A 30 -14.88 -17.30 -28.99
C GLY A 30 -16.29 -17.83 -28.74
N THR A 31 -16.74 -18.82 -29.51
CA THR A 31 -18.02 -19.53 -29.33
C THR A 31 -17.89 -20.74 -28.42
N ALA A 32 -16.67 -21.23 -28.16
CA ALA A 32 -16.46 -22.27 -27.19
C ALA A 32 -16.71 -21.73 -25.78
N GLY A 33 -17.27 -22.59 -24.94
CA GLY A 33 -17.63 -22.29 -23.57
C GLY A 33 -18.02 -23.58 -22.88
N PHE A 34 -18.47 -23.45 -21.64
CA PHE A 34 -19.12 -24.55 -20.93
C PHE A 34 -20.46 -24.09 -20.39
N ASP A 35 -21.37 -25.04 -20.29
CA ASP A 35 -22.65 -24.83 -19.64
C ASP A 35 -22.42 -24.76 -18.13
N PHE A 36 -22.77 -23.62 -17.57
CA PHE A 36 -22.90 -23.38 -16.14
C PHE A 36 -24.41 -23.22 -15.87
N PRO A 37 -25.01 -23.61 -14.74
CA PRO A 37 -26.45 -23.84 -14.64
C PRO A 37 -27.31 -22.69 -15.20
N GLY A 38 -27.90 -22.91 -16.38
CA GLY A 38 -28.74 -21.96 -17.12
C GLY A 38 -28.02 -20.90 -17.97
N PHE A 39 -26.68 -20.88 -18.02
CA PHE A 39 -25.86 -19.91 -18.73
C PHE A 39 -24.63 -20.53 -19.40
N VAL A 40 -24.44 -20.25 -20.69
CA VAL A 40 -23.22 -20.66 -21.41
C VAL A 40 -22.12 -19.64 -21.17
N LEU A 41 -21.10 -20.00 -20.38
CA LEU A 41 -19.96 -19.11 -20.14
C LEU A 41 -18.97 -19.21 -21.30
N HIS A 42 -18.99 -18.22 -22.19
CA HIS A 42 -18.12 -18.17 -23.36
C HIS A 42 -16.72 -17.65 -23.01
N PHE A 43 -15.68 -18.24 -23.59
CA PHE A 43 -14.30 -17.78 -23.43
C PHE A 43 -14.11 -16.29 -23.82
N ARG A 44 -14.92 -15.81 -24.77
CA ARG A 44 -14.93 -14.41 -25.19
C ARG A 44 -15.26 -13.44 -24.05
N VAL A 45 -16.23 -13.77 -23.20
CA VAL A 45 -16.63 -12.90 -22.07
C VAL A 45 -15.48 -12.77 -21.08
N ILE A 46 -14.79 -13.87 -20.80
CA ILE A 46 -13.65 -13.93 -19.88
C ILE A 46 -12.49 -13.08 -20.40
N TYR A 47 -12.18 -13.24 -21.69
CA TYR A 47 -11.13 -12.46 -22.34
C TYR A 47 -11.37 -10.95 -22.21
N TYR A 48 -12.56 -10.47 -22.57
CA TYR A 48 -12.88 -9.05 -22.47
C TYR A 48 -12.99 -8.55 -21.03
N ALA A 49 -13.50 -9.37 -20.10
CA ALA A 49 -13.54 -9.02 -18.69
C ALA A 49 -12.12 -8.83 -18.13
N LEU A 50 -11.21 -9.76 -18.43
CA LEU A 50 -9.81 -9.66 -18.01
C LEU A 50 -9.12 -8.44 -18.62
N PHE A 51 -9.35 -8.18 -19.91
CA PHE A 51 -8.82 -7.00 -20.59
C PHE A 51 -9.35 -5.70 -19.95
N ALA A 52 -10.64 -5.64 -19.64
CA ALA A 52 -11.25 -4.49 -18.97
C ALA A 52 -10.72 -4.27 -17.55
N LEU A 53 -10.54 -5.35 -16.77
CA LEU A 53 -9.97 -5.28 -15.42
C LEU A 53 -8.51 -4.79 -15.44
N LEU A 54 -7.68 -5.30 -16.36
CA LEU A 54 -6.30 -4.86 -16.52
C LEU A 54 -6.22 -3.41 -17.01
N GLY A 55 -6.99 -3.06 -18.04
CA GLY A 55 -7.07 -1.68 -18.54
C GLY A 55 -7.54 -0.70 -17.45
N GLY A 56 -8.56 -1.08 -16.69
CA GLY A 56 -9.04 -0.32 -15.54
C GLY A 56 -7.97 -0.16 -14.45
N SER A 57 -7.26 -1.24 -14.13
CA SER A 57 -6.15 -1.19 -13.17
C SER A 57 -5.05 -0.21 -13.60
N VAL A 58 -4.60 -0.29 -14.86
CA VAL A 58 -3.61 0.64 -15.44
C VAL A 58 -4.12 2.07 -15.40
N TYR A 59 -5.39 2.30 -15.74
CA TYR A 59 -6.00 3.63 -15.70
C TYR A 59 -5.98 4.24 -14.29
N PHE A 60 -6.36 3.48 -13.26
CA PHE A 60 -6.33 3.97 -11.88
C PHE A 60 -4.90 4.22 -11.38
N PHE A 61 -3.92 3.40 -11.78
CA PHE A 61 -2.52 3.67 -11.49
C PHE A 61 -2.00 4.92 -12.20
N ALA A 62 -2.46 5.20 -13.43
CA ALA A 62 -2.14 6.44 -14.13
C ALA A 62 -2.74 7.67 -13.43
N ILE A 63 -3.98 7.58 -12.94
CA ILE A 63 -4.57 8.63 -12.11
C ILE A 63 -3.74 8.84 -10.85
N ASP A 64 -3.42 7.78 -10.11
CA ASP A 64 -2.61 7.89 -8.89
C ASP A 64 -1.26 8.57 -9.17
N PHE A 65 -0.64 8.27 -10.31
CA PHE A 65 0.57 8.94 -10.78
C PHE A 65 0.38 10.45 -11.02
N LEU A 66 -0.71 10.84 -11.70
CA LEU A 66 -1.01 12.24 -11.97
C LEU A 66 -1.36 13.04 -10.71
N THR A 67 -1.91 12.38 -9.69
CA THR A 67 -2.45 13.07 -8.51
C THR A 67 -1.35 13.50 -7.53
N LEU A 68 -0.08 13.10 -7.74
CA LEU A 68 1.12 13.42 -6.94
C LEU A 68 0.96 13.28 -5.41
N SER A 69 -0.10 12.62 -4.96
CA SER A 69 -0.54 12.57 -3.57
C SER A 69 -0.21 11.22 -2.95
N GLN A 70 -0.30 11.14 -1.62
CA GLN A 70 -0.16 9.87 -0.89
C GLN A 70 -1.13 8.81 -1.47
N PRO A 71 -0.77 7.51 -1.44
CA PRO A 71 -1.53 6.45 -2.10
C PRO A 71 -3.02 6.54 -1.71
N GLY A 72 -3.81 7.00 -2.68
CA GLY A 72 -5.19 7.40 -2.47
C GLY A 72 -6.16 6.23 -2.68
N LEU A 73 -7.44 6.58 -2.85
CA LEU A 73 -8.45 5.61 -3.26
C LEU A 73 -8.13 5.00 -4.63
N ALA A 74 -7.56 5.78 -5.56
CA ALA A 74 -7.18 5.32 -6.89
C ALA A 74 -6.18 4.15 -6.84
N HIS A 75 -5.10 4.26 -6.05
CA HIS A 75 -4.14 3.16 -5.86
C HIS A 75 -4.80 1.88 -5.34
N ARG A 76 -5.72 2.01 -4.37
CA ARG A 76 -6.41 0.87 -3.76
C ARG A 76 -7.35 0.18 -4.76
N VAL A 77 -8.11 0.96 -5.53
CA VAL A 77 -8.98 0.43 -6.58
C VAL A 77 -8.14 -0.22 -7.69
N GLY A 78 -7.04 0.41 -8.09
CA GLY A 78 -6.10 -0.15 -9.07
C GLY A 78 -5.50 -1.49 -8.62
N ASN A 79 -5.07 -1.58 -7.35
CA ASN A 79 -4.61 -2.83 -6.73
C ASN A 79 -5.69 -3.91 -6.69
N LEU A 80 -6.94 -3.54 -6.36
CA LEU A 80 -8.06 -4.48 -6.34
C LEU A 80 -8.35 -5.04 -7.74
N LEU A 81 -8.49 -4.18 -8.74
CA LEU A 81 -8.70 -4.60 -10.13
C LEU A 81 -7.56 -5.48 -10.64
N TYR A 82 -6.32 -5.12 -10.30
CA TYR A 82 -5.14 -5.93 -10.61
C TYR A 82 -5.21 -7.32 -9.98
N ALA A 83 -5.53 -7.40 -8.68
CA ALA A 83 -5.62 -8.67 -7.96
C ALA A 83 -6.75 -9.55 -8.51
N VAL A 84 -7.92 -8.96 -8.81
CA VAL A 84 -9.04 -9.67 -9.44
C VAL A 84 -8.66 -10.17 -10.83
N ALA A 85 -7.97 -9.35 -11.64
CA ALA A 85 -7.49 -9.77 -12.95
C ALA A 85 -6.52 -10.96 -12.84
N LEU A 86 -5.57 -10.92 -11.91
CA LEU A 86 -4.60 -12.00 -11.71
C LEU A 86 -5.26 -13.31 -11.24
N LEU A 87 -6.33 -13.19 -10.44
CA LEU A 87 -7.09 -14.34 -9.94
C LEU A 87 -8.14 -14.85 -10.92
N PHE A 88 -8.46 -14.09 -11.96
CA PHE A 88 -9.49 -14.48 -12.91
C PHE A 88 -9.20 -15.84 -13.59
N PRO A 89 -7.98 -16.12 -14.10
CA PRO A 89 -7.66 -17.43 -14.67
C PRO A 89 -7.80 -18.62 -13.70
N PRO A 90 -7.21 -18.61 -12.48
CA PRO A 90 -7.37 -19.75 -11.56
C PRO A 90 -8.82 -19.92 -11.07
N VAL A 91 -9.57 -18.83 -10.88
CA VAL A 91 -10.99 -18.91 -10.56
C VAL A 91 -11.78 -19.56 -11.68
N PHE A 92 -11.48 -19.20 -12.92
CA PHE A 92 -12.11 -19.82 -14.08
C PHE A 92 -11.80 -21.32 -14.16
N VAL A 93 -10.55 -21.73 -13.93
CA VAL A 93 -10.18 -23.16 -13.86
C VAL A 93 -10.95 -23.87 -12.75
N ALA A 94 -11.13 -23.24 -11.58
CA ALA A 94 -11.91 -23.82 -10.50
C ALA A 94 -13.39 -24.01 -10.85
N ILE A 95 -14.01 -23.04 -11.56
CA ILE A 95 -15.39 -23.15 -12.06
C ILE A 95 -15.50 -24.23 -13.14
N TRP A 96 -14.53 -24.32 -14.04
CA TRP A 96 -14.52 -25.38 -15.04
C TRP A 96 -14.42 -26.77 -14.38
N LEU A 97 -13.54 -26.91 -13.38
CA LEU A 97 -13.43 -28.15 -12.59
C LEU A 97 -14.71 -28.46 -11.82
N SER A 98 -15.44 -27.46 -11.31
CA SER A 98 -16.71 -27.69 -10.61
C SER A 98 -17.79 -28.25 -11.54
N ALA A 99 -17.85 -27.77 -12.79
CA ALA A 99 -18.73 -28.34 -13.81
C ALA A 99 -18.38 -29.83 -14.09
N GLN A 100 -17.10 -30.15 -14.25
CA GLN A 100 -16.63 -31.53 -14.47
C GLN A 100 -16.93 -32.46 -13.28
N ILE A 101 -16.82 -31.95 -12.05
CA ILE A 101 -17.20 -32.69 -10.84
C ILE A 101 -18.73 -32.94 -10.82
N GLY A 102 -19.52 -31.97 -11.25
CA GLY A 102 -20.98 -32.11 -11.38
C GLY A 102 -21.35 -33.28 -12.29
N GLU A 103 -20.78 -33.32 -13.51
CA GLU A 103 -20.98 -34.41 -14.47
C GLU A 103 -20.54 -35.77 -13.90
N ALA A 104 -19.39 -35.81 -13.22
CA ALA A 104 -18.91 -37.03 -12.57
C ALA A 104 -19.85 -37.53 -11.46
N VAL A 105 -20.47 -36.61 -10.70
CA VAL A 105 -21.45 -36.97 -9.66
C VAL A 105 -22.71 -37.54 -10.30
N VAL A 106 -23.24 -36.95 -11.38
CA VAL A 106 -24.42 -37.49 -12.09
C VAL A 106 -24.17 -38.94 -12.51
N LEU A 107 -22.98 -39.23 -13.06
CA LEU A 107 -22.60 -40.56 -13.50
C LEU A 107 -22.57 -41.59 -12.35
N VAL A 108 -22.20 -41.16 -11.14
CA VAL A 108 -22.12 -42.03 -9.96
C VAL A 108 -23.48 -42.16 -9.26
N SER A 109 -24.26 -41.09 -9.17
CA SER A 109 -25.52 -41.05 -8.40
C SER A 109 -26.75 -41.41 -9.23
N ASN A 110 -26.66 -41.49 -10.56
CA ASN A 110 -27.80 -41.65 -11.49
C ASN A 110 -28.95 -40.66 -11.21
N SER A 111 -28.61 -39.46 -10.75
CA SER A 111 -29.59 -38.45 -10.34
C SER A 111 -29.10 -37.08 -10.77
N ASP A 112 -29.84 -36.47 -11.71
CA ASP A 112 -29.54 -35.14 -12.24
C ASP A 112 -29.55 -34.07 -11.14
N ALA A 113 -30.49 -34.20 -10.19
CA ALA A 113 -30.60 -33.28 -9.05
C ALA A 113 -29.35 -33.30 -8.16
N ALA A 114 -28.71 -34.46 -7.97
CA ALA A 114 -27.48 -34.55 -7.18
C ALA A 114 -26.29 -33.88 -7.89
N GLY A 115 -26.24 -33.96 -9.23
CA GLY A 115 -25.27 -33.25 -10.06
C GLY A 115 -25.41 -31.74 -9.95
N GLU A 116 -26.63 -31.22 -10.14
CA GLU A 116 -26.91 -29.78 -10.04
C GLU A 116 -26.56 -29.22 -8.66
N ILE A 117 -26.96 -29.91 -7.58
CA ILE A 117 -26.64 -29.49 -6.21
C ILE A 117 -25.12 -29.47 -5.98
N SER A 118 -24.41 -30.52 -6.41
CA SER A 118 -22.95 -30.61 -6.25
C SER A 118 -22.24 -29.49 -7.02
N MET A 119 -22.67 -29.22 -8.25
CA MET A 119 -22.13 -28.15 -9.10
C MET A 119 -22.35 -26.77 -8.48
N VAL A 120 -23.57 -26.48 -7.99
CA VAL A 120 -23.87 -25.21 -7.32
C VAL A 120 -23.05 -25.08 -6.03
N ALA A 121 -22.99 -26.12 -5.20
CA ALA A 121 -22.24 -26.11 -3.95
C ALA A 121 -20.73 -25.89 -4.17
N SER A 122 -20.12 -26.63 -5.09
CA SER A 122 -18.70 -26.49 -5.43
C SER A 122 -18.37 -25.12 -6.04
N SER A 123 -19.30 -24.54 -6.81
CA SER A 123 -19.12 -23.20 -7.38
C SER A 123 -19.24 -22.09 -6.34
N ILE A 124 -20.16 -22.22 -5.37
CA ILE A 124 -20.24 -21.31 -4.22
C ILE A 124 -18.95 -21.39 -3.40
N LEU A 125 -18.43 -22.60 -3.14
CA LEU A 125 -17.17 -22.80 -2.42
C LEU A 125 -15.98 -22.20 -3.19
N ALA A 126 -15.90 -22.41 -4.50
CA ALA A 126 -14.86 -21.82 -5.35
C ALA A 126 -14.93 -20.28 -5.33
N GLY A 127 -16.13 -19.70 -5.43
CA GLY A 127 -16.33 -18.25 -5.35
C GLY A 127 -15.96 -17.67 -3.99
N ALA A 128 -16.36 -18.32 -2.89
CA ALA A 128 -15.99 -17.89 -1.54
C ALA A 128 -14.46 -17.99 -1.31
N GLY A 129 -13.84 -19.08 -1.78
CA GLY A 129 -12.38 -19.26 -1.75
C GLY A 129 -11.65 -18.18 -2.56
N ALA A 130 -12.16 -17.86 -3.74
CA ALA A 130 -11.61 -16.79 -4.58
C ALA A 130 -11.63 -15.43 -3.87
N ILE A 131 -12.77 -15.05 -3.28
CA ILE A 131 -12.92 -13.79 -2.53
C ILE A 131 -11.93 -13.76 -1.35
N LEU A 132 -11.79 -14.86 -0.62
CA LEU A 132 -10.84 -14.97 0.48
C LEU A 132 -9.39 -14.78 -0.01
N ILE A 133 -9.01 -15.42 -1.13
CA ILE A 133 -7.67 -15.28 -1.71
C ILE A 133 -7.43 -13.85 -2.21
N VAL A 134 -8.39 -13.21 -2.89
CA VAL A 134 -8.31 -11.79 -3.30
C VAL A 134 -8.03 -10.92 -2.08
N TYR A 135 -8.79 -11.14 -1.00
CA TYR A 135 -8.67 -10.39 0.23
C TYR A 135 -7.29 -10.58 0.88
N LEU A 136 -6.80 -11.82 0.99
CA LEU A 136 -5.49 -12.14 1.56
C LEU A 136 -4.35 -11.53 0.73
N ILE A 137 -4.37 -11.71 -0.59
CA ILE A 137 -3.36 -11.13 -1.49
C ILE A 137 -3.37 -9.61 -1.40
N SER A 138 -4.55 -8.99 -1.44
CA SER A 138 -4.69 -7.53 -1.32
C SER A 138 -4.14 -7.02 0.01
N ARG A 139 -4.41 -7.74 1.12
CA ARG A 139 -3.89 -7.40 2.44
C ARG A 139 -2.36 -7.48 2.49
N VAL A 140 -1.77 -8.55 1.95
CA VAL A 140 -0.31 -8.74 1.88
C VAL A 140 0.33 -7.67 1.00
N MET A 141 -0.24 -7.39 -0.17
CA MET A 141 0.27 -6.37 -1.08
C MET A 141 0.21 -4.97 -0.47
N ASN A 142 -0.88 -4.63 0.21
CA ASN A 142 -1.02 -3.35 0.89
C ASN A 142 -0.03 -3.21 2.05
N ARG A 143 0.28 -4.29 2.77
CA ARG A 143 1.32 -4.31 3.80
C ARG A 143 2.71 -4.05 3.21
N ARG A 144 3.07 -4.75 2.13
CA ARG A 144 4.37 -4.54 1.45
C ARG A 144 4.49 -3.12 0.86
N ASP A 145 3.43 -2.61 0.24
CA ASP A 145 3.39 -1.23 -0.26
C ASP A 145 3.60 -0.23 0.90
N ARG A 146 3.04 -0.52 2.07
CA ARG A 146 3.19 0.30 3.26
C ARG A 146 4.61 0.28 3.79
N GLU A 147 5.19 -0.90 3.98
CA GLU A 147 6.59 -1.08 4.42
C GLU A 147 7.54 -0.33 3.48
N ALA A 148 7.39 -0.50 2.17
CA ALA A 148 8.20 0.22 1.18
C ALA A 148 8.05 1.75 1.25
N ASN A 149 6.86 2.26 1.60
CA ASN A 149 6.65 3.70 1.79
C ASN A 149 7.27 4.20 3.10
N VAL A 150 7.20 3.41 4.18
CA VAL A 150 7.88 3.71 5.45
C VAL A 150 9.39 3.79 5.23
N ASP A 151 9.97 2.85 4.50
CA ASP A 151 11.40 2.84 4.18
C ASP A 151 11.80 4.04 3.30
N LYS A 152 10.99 4.37 2.30
CA LYS A 152 11.20 5.58 1.47
C LYS A 152 11.19 6.85 2.31
N LEU A 153 10.29 6.96 3.28
CA LEU A 153 10.25 8.10 4.20
C LEU A 153 11.44 8.10 5.14
N ALA A 154 11.91 6.94 5.61
CA ALA A 154 13.11 6.84 6.45
C ALA A 154 14.37 7.28 5.70
N ALA A 155 14.50 6.86 4.43
CA ALA A 155 15.61 7.31 3.57
C ALA A 155 15.57 8.83 3.32
N ARG A 156 14.38 9.42 3.13
CA ARG A 156 14.20 10.87 2.98
C ARG A 156 14.51 11.62 4.27
N GLU A 157 14.07 11.13 5.42
CA GLU A 157 14.38 11.67 6.75
C GLU A 157 15.90 11.79 6.93
N ALA A 158 16.62 10.69 6.68
CA ALA A 158 18.09 10.65 6.79
C ALA A 158 18.78 11.57 5.77
N LEU A 159 18.25 11.66 4.54
CA LEU A 159 18.77 12.57 3.52
C LEU A 159 18.60 14.04 3.92
N HIS A 160 17.42 14.43 4.41
CA HIS A 160 17.16 15.80 4.86
C HIS A 160 18.05 16.20 6.04
N PHE A 161 18.24 15.29 7.00
CA PHE A 161 19.10 15.58 8.15
C PHE A 161 20.57 15.74 7.74
N ARG A 162 21.10 14.82 6.92
CA ARG A 162 22.47 14.94 6.39
C ARG A 162 22.69 16.22 5.60
N ARG A 163 21.73 16.62 4.75
CA ARG A 163 21.79 17.89 4.03
C ARG A 163 21.81 19.09 4.98
N ALA A 164 21.09 19.01 6.09
CA ALA A 164 21.12 20.06 7.09
C ALA A 164 22.52 20.19 7.73
N GLU A 165 23.19 19.06 8.02
CA GLU A 165 24.59 19.05 8.49
C GLU A 165 25.54 19.63 7.42
N GLU A 166 25.43 19.19 6.16
CA GLU A 166 26.25 19.72 5.05
C GLU A 166 26.07 21.24 4.84
N MET A 167 24.83 21.73 4.93
CA MET A 167 24.51 23.16 4.82
C MET A 167 25.08 23.96 5.99
N HIS A 168 25.03 23.42 7.19
CA HIS A 168 25.64 24.02 8.37
C HIS A 168 27.16 24.12 8.20
N ASP A 169 27.82 23.03 7.82
CA ASP A 169 29.28 22.99 7.60
C ASP A 169 29.74 23.94 6.49
N SER A 170 28.86 24.26 5.55
CA SER A 170 29.10 25.24 4.47
C SER A 170 28.77 26.69 4.85
N GLY A 171 28.34 26.94 6.10
CA GLY A 171 27.96 28.27 6.59
C GLY A 171 26.57 28.75 6.15
N HIS A 172 25.72 27.87 5.60
CA HIS A 172 24.37 28.16 5.16
C HIS A 172 23.32 27.85 6.26
N TYR A 173 23.44 28.55 7.38
CA TYR A 173 22.68 28.28 8.61
C TYR A 173 21.15 28.33 8.45
N ASP A 174 20.61 29.28 7.68
CA ASP A 174 19.17 29.37 7.43
C ASP A 174 18.64 28.14 6.66
N LEU A 175 19.41 27.65 5.68
CA LEU A 175 19.06 26.44 4.92
C LEU A 175 19.20 25.19 5.77
N ALA A 176 20.21 25.13 6.65
CA ALA A 176 20.37 24.05 7.61
C ALA A 176 19.13 23.95 8.53
N ALA A 177 18.64 25.07 9.05
CA ALA A 177 17.43 25.12 9.87
C ALA A 177 16.19 24.59 9.13
N LEU A 178 16.04 24.94 7.85
CA LEU A 178 14.93 24.47 7.01
C LEU A 178 14.96 22.96 6.76
N GLU A 179 16.11 22.43 6.35
CA GLU A 179 16.26 21.01 6.04
C GLU A 179 16.21 20.14 7.30
N ALA A 180 16.73 20.62 8.44
CA ALA A 180 16.60 19.94 9.73
C ALA A 180 15.13 19.80 10.14
N PHE A 181 14.34 20.87 10.06
CA PHE A 181 12.90 20.80 10.36
C PHE A 181 12.15 19.88 9.38
N ARG A 182 12.55 19.87 8.10
CA ARG A 182 11.97 18.99 7.08
C ARG A 182 12.24 17.51 7.37
N SER A 183 13.39 17.20 7.98
CA SER A 183 13.66 15.86 8.50
C SER A 183 12.67 15.46 9.59
N ILE A 184 12.36 16.36 10.53
CA ILE A 184 11.34 16.13 11.57
C ILE A 184 9.95 15.92 10.94
N GLU A 185 9.52 16.77 10.02
CA GLU A 185 8.23 16.60 9.33
C GLU A 185 8.13 15.23 8.63
N THR A 186 9.23 14.78 8.02
CA THR A 186 9.31 13.48 7.36
C THR A 186 9.26 12.33 8.37
N ALA A 187 9.95 12.44 9.49
CA ALA A 187 9.94 11.44 10.57
C ALA A 187 8.55 11.30 11.20
N LEU A 188 7.86 12.42 11.46
CA LEU A 188 6.49 12.42 11.98
C LEU A 188 5.51 11.82 10.98
N SER A 189 5.61 12.23 9.70
CA SER A 189 4.78 11.69 8.62
C SER A 189 4.97 10.17 8.49
N ARG A 190 6.22 9.69 8.58
CA ARG A 190 6.55 8.27 8.57
C ARG A 190 5.86 7.52 9.71
N LYS A 191 5.99 7.99 10.94
CA LYS A 191 5.39 7.33 12.11
C LYS A 191 3.87 7.37 12.11
N LEU A 192 3.26 8.47 11.71
CA LEU A 192 1.80 8.56 11.56
C LEU A 192 1.29 7.59 10.48
N PHE A 193 1.99 7.50 9.34
CA PHE A 193 1.67 6.54 8.29
C PHE A 193 1.84 5.08 8.76
N ASP A 194 2.89 4.81 9.55
CA ASP A 194 3.16 3.50 10.16
C ASP A 194 2.18 3.12 11.27
N ARG A 195 1.49 4.09 11.88
CA ARG A 195 0.33 3.85 12.78
C ARG A 195 -1.04 3.92 12.09
N ASN A 196 -1.08 4.09 10.76
CA ASN A 196 -2.31 4.18 9.96
C ASN A 196 -3.18 5.40 10.34
N ILE A 197 -2.55 6.43 10.89
CA ILE A 197 -3.21 7.67 11.30
C ILE A 197 -3.22 8.60 10.09
N ARG A 198 -4.42 8.92 9.61
CA ARG A 198 -4.59 9.78 8.43
C ARG A 198 -4.54 11.24 8.85
N VAL A 199 -3.66 12.00 8.21
CA VAL A 199 -3.59 13.45 8.33
C VAL A 199 -4.10 14.06 7.03
N LYS A 200 -4.82 15.18 7.10
CA LYS A 200 -5.39 15.82 5.91
C LYS A 200 -4.30 16.46 5.05
N SER A 201 -3.24 16.95 5.68
CA SER A 201 -2.11 17.62 5.04
C SER A 201 -0.78 17.21 5.64
N ALA A 202 0.28 17.26 4.83
CA ALA A 202 1.66 17.06 5.28
C ALA A 202 2.28 18.34 5.91
N ARG A 203 1.46 19.30 6.35
CA ARG A 203 1.93 20.55 6.98
C ARG A 203 2.24 20.31 8.45
N ALA A 204 3.32 20.89 8.97
CA ALA A 204 3.67 20.84 10.39
C ALA A 204 2.51 21.19 11.35
N SER A 205 1.65 22.15 10.97
CA SER A 205 0.49 22.55 11.78
C SER A 205 -0.52 21.42 12.02
N GLU A 206 -0.56 20.42 11.14
CA GLU A 206 -1.43 19.25 11.28
C GLU A 206 -0.66 18.01 11.76
N LEU A 207 0.59 17.83 11.29
CA LEU A 207 1.44 16.71 11.68
C LEU A 207 1.75 16.71 13.18
N ILE A 208 2.11 17.87 13.75
CA ILE A 208 2.56 17.96 15.14
C ILE A 208 1.42 17.61 16.12
N PRO A 209 0.21 18.21 16.03
CA PRO A 209 -0.89 17.84 16.91
C PRO A 209 -1.33 16.40 16.74
N ALA A 210 -1.38 15.89 15.50
CA ALA A 210 -1.72 14.50 15.25
C ALA A 210 -0.71 13.53 15.86
N ALA A 211 0.59 13.83 15.75
CA ALA A 211 1.66 13.03 16.35
C ALA A 211 1.64 13.08 17.88
N ALA A 212 1.43 14.26 18.46
CA ALA A 212 1.32 14.42 19.92
C ALA A 212 0.11 13.66 20.48
N GLN A 213 -1.06 13.79 19.84
CA GLN A 213 -2.27 13.07 20.24
C GLN A 213 -2.11 11.55 20.11
N ALA A 214 -1.33 11.09 19.14
CA ALA A 214 -1.01 9.68 18.94
C ALA A 214 0.08 9.15 19.88
N GLY A 215 0.62 9.98 20.78
CA GLY A 215 1.73 9.63 21.67
C GLY A 215 3.10 9.55 20.98
N ILE A 216 3.20 9.85 19.68
CA ILE A 216 4.45 9.70 18.92
C ILE A 216 5.55 10.66 19.40
N ILE A 217 5.13 11.81 19.91
CA ILE A 217 6.03 12.81 20.49
C ILE A 217 5.83 12.77 22.01
N PRO A 218 6.87 12.43 22.79
CA PRO A 218 6.82 12.58 24.25
C PRO A 218 6.42 14.00 24.64
N HIS A 219 5.57 14.14 25.67
CA HIS A 219 5.05 15.44 26.08
C HIS A 219 6.16 16.45 26.41
N GLU A 220 7.30 15.97 26.93
CA GLU A 220 8.49 16.77 27.25
C GLU A 220 9.11 17.44 26.01
N LEU A 221 8.99 16.81 24.83
CA LEU A 221 9.61 17.30 23.59
C LEU A 221 8.68 18.22 22.78
N VAL A 222 7.41 18.35 23.17
CA VAL A 222 6.44 19.23 22.47
C VAL A 222 6.89 20.69 22.52
N GLY A 223 7.45 21.14 23.65
CA GLY A 223 8.03 22.48 23.79
C GLY A 223 9.19 22.72 22.85
N LEU A 224 10.18 21.81 22.84
CA LEU A 224 11.35 21.89 21.95
C LEU A 224 10.94 21.91 20.48
N LEU A 225 9.95 21.10 20.10
CA LEU A 225 9.45 21.07 18.72
C LEU A 225 8.80 22.40 18.31
N HIS A 226 8.12 23.08 19.24
CA HIS A 226 7.60 24.42 19.01
C HIS A 226 8.74 25.43 18.79
N GLU A 227 9.81 25.36 19.60
CA GLU A 227 10.98 26.23 19.46
C GLU A 227 11.68 26.02 18.11
N VAL A 228 11.92 24.78 17.69
CA VAL A 228 12.48 24.47 16.36
C VAL A 228 11.59 25.02 15.25
N ARG A 229 10.25 24.92 15.39
CA ARG A 229 9.31 25.50 14.43
C ARG A 229 9.43 27.04 14.36
N VAL A 230 9.61 27.70 15.50
CA VAL A 230 9.82 29.15 15.57
C VAL A 230 11.15 29.53 14.89
N ALA A 231 12.22 28.79 15.15
CA ALA A 231 13.52 29.00 14.51
C ALA A 231 13.44 28.80 12.98
N ARG A 232 12.75 27.76 12.51
CA ARG A 232 12.47 27.55 11.08
C ARG A 232 11.70 28.72 10.46
N ASN A 233 10.70 29.25 11.17
CA ASN A 233 9.94 30.40 10.67
C ASN A 233 10.79 31.67 10.63
N ARG A 234 11.69 31.84 11.61
CA ARG A 234 12.70 32.91 11.61
C ARG A 234 13.61 32.77 10.39
N ALA A 235 14.14 31.59 10.10
CA ALA A 235 14.99 31.33 8.93
C ALA A 235 14.35 31.77 7.59
N ILE A 236 13.02 31.68 7.49
CA ILE A 236 12.29 32.03 6.25
C ILE A 236 12.01 33.53 6.16
N HIS A 237 11.72 34.17 7.29
CA HIS A 237 11.14 35.52 7.33
C HIS A 237 12.08 36.59 7.87
N ALA A 238 13.18 36.20 8.52
CA ALA A 238 14.13 37.14 9.07
C ALA A 238 14.99 37.76 7.97
N THR A 239 15.27 39.05 8.13
CA THR A 239 16.26 39.77 7.33
C THR A 239 17.68 39.54 7.82
N THR A 240 17.84 39.11 9.07
CA THR A 240 19.11 38.78 9.69
C THR A 240 19.36 37.27 9.62
N PRO A 241 20.53 36.81 9.12
CA PRO A 241 20.89 35.40 9.09
C PRO A 241 20.90 34.76 10.49
N ILE A 242 20.53 33.50 10.58
CA ILE A 242 20.68 32.70 11.81
C ILE A 242 22.18 32.57 12.15
N PRO A 243 22.58 32.82 13.42
CA PRO A 243 23.96 32.63 13.84
C PRO A 243 24.31 31.14 13.94
N ASP A 244 25.61 30.81 13.81
CA ASP A 244 26.13 29.44 13.89
C ASP A 244 25.68 28.69 15.15
N GLU A 245 25.71 29.37 16.30
CA GLU A 245 25.29 28.80 17.59
C GLU A 245 23.82 28.33 17.61
N ASP A 246 22.91 29.13 17.03
CA ASP A 246 21.48 28.80 16.94
C ASP A 246 21.27 27.64 15.96
N ALA A 247 22.00 27.62 14.84
CA ALA A 247 21.93 26.55 13.85
C ALA A 247 22.43 25.22 14.43
N ARG A 248 23.53 25.27 15.19
CA ARG A 248 24.09 24.11 15.88
C ARG A 248 23.14 23.57 16.94
N TRP A 249 22.58 24.46 17.77
CA TRP A 249 21.54 24.09 18.73
C TRP A 249 20.34 23.43 18.05
N LEU A 250 19.92 23.93 16.89
CA LEU A 250 18.80 23.39 16.13
C LEU A 250 19.11 21.99 15.59
N LEU A 251 20.31 21.75 15.05
CA LEU A 251 20.74 20.42 14.61
C LEU A 251 20.77 19.41 15.76
N ASP A 252 21.34 19.79 16.90
CA ASP A 252 21.41 18.92 18.07
C ASP A 252 20.02 18.63 18.66
N THR A 253 19.14 19.63 18.70
CA THR A 253 17.74 19.47 19.13
C THR A 253 16.96 18.58 18.16
N THR A 254 17.17 18.77 16.85
CA THR A 254 16.59 17.91 15.81
C THR A 254 17.05 16.47 15.99
N ARG A 255 18.35 16.23 16.22
CA ARG A 255 18.90 14.89 16.48
C ARG A 255 18.22 14.24 17.68
N LYS A 256 18.03 14.98 18.78
CA LYS A 256 17.33 14.50 19.99
C LYS A 256 15.87 14.14 19.68
N ILE A 257 15.14 14.99 18.97
CA ILE A 257 13.74 14.74 18.58
C ILE A 257 13.64 13.51 17.68
N LEU A 258 14.50 13.39 16.67
CA LEU A 258 14.52 12.23 15.77
C LEU A 258 14.85 10.93 16.51
N ALA A 259 15.77 10.97 17.48
CA ALA A 259 16.08 9.81 18.32
C ALA A 259 14.85 9.37 19.12
N ALA A 260 14.16 10.29 19.79
CA ALA A 260 12.96 9.98 20.56
C ALA A 260 11.82 9.40 19.68
N ILE A 261 11.59 9.97 18.50
CA ILE A 261 10.61 9.47 17.54
C ILE A 261 10.96 8.03 17.09
N ARG A 262 12.25 7.67 17.02
CA ARG A 262 12.70 6.33 16.62
C ARG A 262 12.49 5.29 17.72
N THR A 263 12.92 5.56 18.95
CA THR A 263 12.93 4.62 20.08
C THR A 263 11.55 3.98 20.35
N GLU A 264 10.45 4.72 20.21
CA GLU A 264 9.09 4.15 20.30
C GLU A 264 8.79 2.96 19.36
N ARG A 265 9.60 2.75 18.31
CA ARG A 265 9.42 1.60 17.39
C ARG A 265 9.78 0.29 18.08
N ASP A 266 10.81 0.30 18.90
CA ASP A 266 11.41 -0.93 19.43
C ASP A 266 10.56 -1.43 20.61
N ASP A 267 10.10 -0.53 21.48
CA ASP A 267 9.23 -0.86 22.61
C ASP A 267 7.87 -1.47 22.18
N GLN A 268 7.34 -1.08 21.01
CA GLN A 268 6.08 -1.63 20.47
C GLN A 268 6.27 -2.88 19.62
N ALA A 269 7.42 -3.04 18.98
CA ALA A 269 7.76 -4.27 18.27
C ALA A 269 7.92 -5.43 19.27
N GLU A 270 8.57 -5.18 20.40
CA GLU A 270 8.72 -6.15 21.49
C GLU A 270 7.36 -6.50 22.13
N ALA A 271 6.50 -5.51 22.39
CA ALA A 271 5.17 -5.75 22.96
C ALA A 271 4.20 -6.50 22.01
N GLY A 272 4.29 -6.26 20.70
CA GLY A 272 3.45 -6.96 19.71
C GLY A 272 3.89 -8.39 19.41
N GLU A 273 5.17 -8.71 19.61
CA GLU A 273 5.71 -10.06 19.45
C GLU A 273 5.32 -10.95 20.66
N GLU A 274 5.23 -10.39 21.86
CA GLU A 274 4.68 -11.08 23.04
C GLU A 274 3.19 -11.41 22.89
N ASP A 275 2.38 -10.53 22.29
CA ASP A 275 0.93 -10.74 22.12
C ASP A 275 0.63 -11.84 21.07
N LEU A 276 1.42 -11.90 19.99
CA LEU A 276 1.31 -12.96 18.98
C LEU A 276 1.77 -14.32 19.50
N LEU A 277 2.79 -14.36 20.36
CA LEU A 277 3.23 -15.58 21.04
C LEU A 277 2.25 -16.01 22.14
N GLY A 278 1.53 -15.08 22.77
CA GLY A 278 0.47 -15.35 23.74
C GLY A 278 -0.79 -15.98 23.12
N GLU A 279 -1.21 -15.52 21.94
CA GLU A 279 -2.37 -16.09 21.22
C GLU A 279 -2.12 -17.51 20.69
N GLU A 280 -0.90 -17.84 20.26
CA GLU A 280 -0.59 -19.21 19.78
C GLU A 280 -0.51 -20.25 20.92
N VAL A 281 -0.25 -19.84 22.16
CA VAL A 281 -0.19 -20.73 23.32
C VAL A 281 -1.59 -20.99 23.93
N GLY A 282 -2.56 -20.11 23.69
CA GLY A 282 -3.95 -20.29 24.14
C GLY A 282 -4.84 -21.16 23.24
N ALA A 283 -4.35 -21.58 22.06
CA ALA A 283 -5.11 -22.34 21.07
C ALA A 283 -4.73 -23.84 20.97
N ARG A 284 -4.01 -24.37 21.96
CA ARG A 284 -3.72 -25.81 22.11
C ARG A 284 -4.38 -26.39 23.36
#